data_AF-A0A6M3JP96-F1
#
_entry.id   AF-A0A6M3JP96-F1
#
_cell.length_a   1.000
_cell.length_b   1.000
_cell.length_c   1.000
_cell.angle_alpha   90.00
_cell.angle_beta   90.00
_cell.angle_gamma   90.00
#
_symmetry.space_group_name_H-M   'P 1'
#
loop_
_entity.id
_entity.type
_entity.pdbx_description
1 polymer ?
#
loop_
_entity_poly.entity_id
_entity_poly.type
_entity_poly.pdbx_seq_one_letter_code
_entity_poly.pdbx_strand_id
1 'polypeptide(L)'
;MRKYFHKLAEEEFKELVKEGMTWGECAEEYPQPKWCNYPDAVQGALGCWSLMDFRIKGRSSCKCCIQYIPATPTHKGERSVD
;
A
#
# COMPACT_ATOMS: atom_id res chain seq x y z
N MET A 1 2.41 13.16 1.74
CA MET A 1 2.41 12.02 0.78
C MET A 1 3.16 12.34 -0.51
N ARG A 2 4.29 11.66 -0.71
CA ARG A 2 5.13 11.70 -1.92
C ARG A 2 4.79 10.59 -2.90
N LYS A 3 4.79 9.34 -2.44
CA LYS A 3 4.44 8.13 -3.23
C LYS A 3 4.01 7.01 -2.31
N TYR A 4 3.34 5.97 -2.81
CA TYR A 4 3.01 4.82 -1.97
C TYR A 4 4.26 4.00 -1.60
N PHE A 5 4.26 3.38 -0.42
CA PHE A 5 5.39 2.57 0.08
C PHE A 5 5.85 1.50 -0.92
N HIS A 6 4.92 0.78 -1.56
CA HIS A 6 5.25 -0.29 -2.54
C HIS A 6 6.02 0.19 -3.79
N LYS A 7 6.13 1.52 -4.01
CA LYS A 7 6.91 2.12 -5.10
C LYS A 7 8.29 2.59 -4.65
N LEU A 8 8.62 2.42 -3.38
CA LEU A 8 9.91 2.77 -2.83
C LEU A 8 10.93 1.67 -3.19
N ALA A 9 12.10 2.06 -3.68
CA ALA A 9 13.22 1.16 -3.84
C ALA A 9 13.83 0.84 -2.47
N GLU A 10 14.50 -0.30 -2.35
CA GLU A 10 15.09 -0.70 -1.07
C GLU A 10 16.22 0.25 -0.65
N GLU A 11 16.97 0.78 -1.62
CA GLU A 11 18.04 1.76 -1.41
C GLU A 11 17.48 3.10 -0.91
N GLU A 12 16.36 3.56 -1.48
CA GLU A 12 15.67 4.76 -0.98
C GLU A 12 15.22 4.55 0.47
N PHE A 13 14.73 3.35 0.83
CA PHE A 13 14.34 3.04 2.20
C PHE A 13 15.50 3.10 3.18
N LYS A 14 16.65 2.56 2.79
CA LYS A 14 17.87 2.55 3.60
C LYS A 14 18.32 3.97 3.92
N GLU A 15 18.25 4.91 2.97
CA GLU A 15 18.57 6.30 3.24
C GLU A 15 17.55 6.96 4.19
N LEU A 16 16.24 6.68 4.06
CA LEU A 16 15.24 7.19 5.02
C LEU A 16 15.51 6.70 6.46
N VAL A 17 15.89 5.42 6.61
CA VAL A 17 16.26 4.86 7.92
C VAL A 17 17.50 5.55 8.48
N LYS A 18 18.51 5.80 7.63
CA LYS A 18 19.74 6.50 8.00
C LYS A 18 19.50 7.97 8.38
N GLU A 19 18.53 8.62 7.74
CA GLU A 19 18.05 9.97 8.10
C GLU A 19 17.25 9.98 9.41
N GLY A 20 16.94 8.82 9.98
CA GLY A 20 16.20 8.70 11.23
C GLY A 20 14.69 8.87 11.09
N MET A 21 14.15 8.71 9.87
CA MET A 21 12.71 8.78 9.63
C MET A 21 11.95 7.75 10.46
N THR A 22 10.96 8.22 11.22
CA THR A 22 10.10 7.35 12.02
C THR A 22 9.05 6.65 11.17
N TRP A 23 8.46 5.56 11.69
CA TRP A 23 7.38 4.87 11.00
C TRP A 23 6.11 5.72 10.84
N GLY A 24 5.84 6.63 11.78
CA GLY A 24 4.72 7.58 11.67
C GLY A 24 4.90 8.52 10.48
N GLU A 25 6.06 9.17 10.40
CA GLU A 25 6.42 10.04 9.27
C GLU A 25 6.45 9.24 7.96
N CYS A 26 6.96 8.00 8.00
CA CYS A 26 6.99 7.13 6.83
C CYS A 26 5.56 6.78 6.35
N ALA A 27 4.60 6.52 7.25
CA ALA A 27 3.23 6.26 6.89
C ALA A 27 2.52 7.50 6.30
N GLU A 28 2.86 8.71 6.73
CA GLU A 28 2.31 9.96 6.20
C GLU A 28 2.89 10.33 4.83
N GLU A 29 4.21 10.19 4.68
CA GLU A 29 4.93 10.54 3.46
C GLU A 29 4.88 9.44 2.41
N TYR A 30 4.88 8.18 2.85
CA TYR A 30 4.88 6.97 2.02
C TYR A 30 3.75 5.99 2.42
N PRO A 31 2.47 6.37 2.27
CA PRO A 31 1.36 5.57 2.76
C PRO A 31 1.17 4.26 1.99
N GLN A 32 0.34 3.40 2.56
CA GLN A 32 -0.12 2.18 1.89
C GLN A 32 -0.93 2.50 0.60
N PRO A 33 -0.91 1.61 -0.40
CA PRO A 33 -1.68 1.82 -1.61
C PRO A 33 -3.20 1.77 -1.39
N LYS A 34 -3.96 2.51 -2.22
CA LYS A 34 -5.43 2.57 -2.20
C LYS A 34 -6.17 1.22 -2.35
N TRP A 35 -5.47 0.19 -2.83
CA TRP A 35 -6.03 -1.16 -2.97
C TRP A 35 -5.76 -2.05 -1.75
N CYS A 36 -5.21 -1.48 -0.67
CA CYS A 36 -4.94 -2.14 0.60
C CYS A 36 -5.78 -1.50 1.71
N ASN A 37 -6.57 -2.31 2.41
CA ASN A 37 -7.35 -1.96 3.60
C ASN A 37 -6.70 -2.45 4.90
N TYR A 38 -5.45 -2.93 4.85
CA TYR A 38 -4.78 -3.42 6.04
C TYR A 38 -4.55 -2.22 6.98
N PRO A 39 -5.02 -2.27 8.23
CA PRO A 39 -4.89 -1.13 9.15
C PRO A 39 -3.41 -0.86 9.44
N ASP A 40 -2.99 0.40 9.31
CA ASP A 40 -1.62 0.84 9.62
C ASP A 40 -0.54 0.02 8.91
N ALA A 41 -0.73 -0.31 7.62
CA ALA A 41 0.14 -1.24 6.91
C ALA A 41 1.62 -0.81 6.86
N VAL A 42 1.91 0.48 7.09
CA VAL A 42 3.25 1.10 7.07
C VAL A 42 3.78 1.41 8.48
N GLN A 43 3.29 0.72 9.53
CA GLN A 43 3.78 0.90 10.91
C GLN A 43 4.95 -0.04 11.31
N GLY A 44 5.84 -0.36 10.38
CA GLY A 44 7.00 -1.21 10.67
C GLY A 44 6.59 -2.62 11.11
N ALA A 45 7.09 -3.07 12.26
CA ALA A 45 6.82 -4.40 12.79
C ALA A 45 5.34 -4.67 13.14
N LEU A 46 4.57 -3.61 13.40
CA LEU A 46 3.13 -3.68 13.68
C LEU A 46 2.27 -3.63 12.42
N GLY A 47 2.86 -3.32 11.27
CA GLY A 47 2.17 -3.21 9.99
C GLY A 47 2.16 -4.50 9.17
N CYS A 48 1.98 -4.35 7.86
CA CYS A 48 1.94 -5.49 6.94
C CYS A 48 3.36 -5.97 6.59
N TRP A 49 3.79 -7.10 7.14
CA TRP A 49 5.14 -7.63 6.93
C TRP A 49 5.52 -7.81 5.45
N SER A 50 4.60 -8.28 4.61
CA SER A 50 4.89 -8.42 3.17
C SER A 50 5.11 -7.08 2.45
N LEU A 51 4.56 -5.99 2.98
CA LEU A 51 4.76 -4.65 2.43
C LEU A 51 6.08 -4.09 2.92
N MET A 52 6.34 -4.20 4.24
CA MET A 52 7.55 -3.70 4.88
C MET A 52 8.81 -4.46 4.46
N ASP A 53 8.69 -5.74 4.12
CA ASP A 53 9.77 -6.57 3.54
C ASP A 53 9.93 -6.38 2.03
N PHE A 54 9.30 -5.37 1.42
CA PHE A 54 9.39 -5.06 -0.01
C PHE A 54 8.94 -6.19 -0.97
N ARG A 55 8.21 -7.21 -0.48
CA ARG A 55 7.69 -8.34 -1.31
C ARG A 55 6.51 -7.94 -2.17
N ILE A 56 5.79 -6.90 -1.75
CA ILE A 56 4.65 -6.34 -2.50
C ILE A 56 5.15 -5.26 -3.46
N LYS A 57 5.13 -5.55 -4.77
CA LYS A 57 5.51 -4.60 -5.82
C LYS A 57 4.31 -4.00 -6.58
N GLY A 58 3.11 -4.51 -6.31
CA GLY A 58 1.90 -4.01 -6.94
C GLY A 58 0.65 -4.77 -6.53
N ARG A 59 -0.47 -4.38 -7.13
CA ARG A 59 -1.81 -4.91 -6.79
C ARG A 59 -1.92 -6.43 -6.99
N SER A 60 -1.17 -7.01 -7.91
CA SER A 60 -1.14 -8.46 -8.16
C SER A 60 -0.57 -9.26 -6.99
N SER A 61 0.36 -8.69 -6.22
CA SER A 61 0.97 -9.35 -5.05
C SER A 61 -0.03 -9.60 -3.92
N CYS A 62 -1.19 -8.93 -3.92
CA CYS A 62 -2.16 -8.98 -2.82
C CYS A 62 -3.53 -9.54 -3.21
N LYS A 63 -3.69 -10.12 -4.42
CA LYS A 63 -5.01 -10.61 -4.90
C LYS A 63 -5.67 -11.66 -3.98
N CYS A 64 -4.88 -12.39 -3.19
CA CYS A 64 -5.37 -13.40 -2.24
C CYS A 64 -5.36 -12.93 -0.78
N CYS A 65 -5.13 -11.63 -0.53
CA CYS A 65 -5.16 -11.05 0.81
C CYS A 65 -6.58 -10.66 1.20
N ILE A 66 -7.02 -10.95 2.43
CA ILE A 66 -8.34 -10.55 2.93
C ILE A 66 -8.53 -9.03 3.00
N GLN A 67 -7.42 -8.28 3.15
CA GLN A 67 -7.43 -6.82 3.21
C GLN A 67 -7.32 -6.17 1.83
N TYR A 68 -7.40 -6.96 0.76
CA TYR A 68 -7.34 -6.46 -0.61
C TYR A 68 -8.66 -5.81 -1.01
N ILE A 69 -8.58 -4.59 -1.53
CA ILE A 69 -9.73 -3.92 -2.14
C ILE A 69 -9.73 -4.22 -3.64
N PRO A 70 -10.70 -5.02 -4.15
CA PRO A 70 -10.85 -5.19 -5.58
C PRO A 70 -11.28 -3.86 -6.21
N ALA A 71 -10.75 -3.55 -7.38
CA ALA A 71 -11.30 -2.50 -8.22
C ALA A 71 -12.75 -2.85 -8.50
N THR A 72 -13.64 -1.96 -8.12
CA THR A 72 -15.03 -2.03 -8.52
C THR A 72 -15.08 -2.14 -10.03
N PRO A 73 -15.74 -3.15 -10.62
CA PRO A 73 -16.06 -3.10 -12.03
C PRO A 73 -16.91 -1.83 -12.22
N THR A 74 -16.41 -0.89 -13.02
CA THR A 74 -17.23 0.21 -13.51
C THR A 74 -18.36 -0.41 -14.33
N HIS A 75 -19.53 -0.57 -13.74
CA HIS A 75 -20.74 -0.90 -14.47
C HIS A 75 -21.03 0.26 -15.43
N LYS A 76 -20.54 0.18 -16.67
CA LYS A 76 -21.21 0.81 -17.81
C LYS A 76 -22.43 -0.07 -18.10
N GLY A 77 -23.62 0.48 -17.92
CA GLY A 77 -24.87 -0.19 -18.26
C GLY A 77 -26.02 0.24 -17.36
N GLU A 78 -26.59 1.39 -17.69
CA GLU A 78 -27.95 1.77 -17.30
C GLU A 78 -28.90 0.61 -17.62
N ARG A 79 -29.69 0.16 -16.63
CA ARG A 79 -30.91 -0.59 -16.92
C ARG A 79 -31.99 0.44 -17.21
N SER A 80 -32.30 0.65 -18.49
CA SER A 80 -33.59 1.16 -18.92
C SER A 80 -34.66 0.19 -18.41
N VAL A 81 -35.54 0.69 -17.55
CA VAL A 81 -36.83 0.07 -17.24
C VAL A 81 -37.73 0.26 -18.47
N ASP A 82 -38.51 -0.77 -18.74
CA ASP A 82 -39.33 -1.04 -19.93
C ASP A 82 -40.18 0.13 -20.47
#